data_AF-A0A0F9CTU9-F1
#
_entry.id   AF-A0A0F9CTU9-F1
#
_cell.length_a   1.000
_cell.length_b   1.000
_cell.length_c   1.000
_cell.angle_alpha   90.00
_cell.angle_beta   90.00
_cell.angle_gamma   90.00
#
_symmetry.space_group_name_H-M   'P 1'
#
loop_
_entity.id
_entity.type
_entity.pdbx_description
1 polymer ?
#
loop_
_entity_poly.entity_id
_entity_poly.type
_entity_poly.pdbx_seq_one_letter_code
_entity_poly.pdbx_strand_id
1 'polypeptide(L)'
;TDDSRRAIIYDDILGDAVAKFLRLKAAWQERRLREVCPNTIIFVDEPYMVSFGSAFVPLSRERVVSLLEEVFAGISRLKGVHCCGNTDWSVLLDTSADILSFDAYNYAQSLSLYPAEVKKFLDGRGTIAWGIIPSDEESLAKESVASLQERLEETMAPFTRKDIHFRQLLRQGLLTPSCGLAALATEEASARALELLAELSARIRKRYI
;
A
#
# COMPACT_ATOMS: atom_id res chain seq x y z
N THR A 1 -21.26 13.09 -4.80
CA THR A 1 -22.48 12.28 -4.77
C THR A 1 -23.48 12.89 -5.73
N ASP A 2 -24.47 12.13 -6.20
CA ASP A 2 -25.59 12.66 -6.98
C ASP A 2 -26.57 13.46 -6.10
N ASP A 3 -27.66 13.93 -6.71
CA ASP A 3 -28.75 14.67 -6.06
C ASP A 3 -29.49 13.86 -4.98
N SER A 4 -29.29 12.53 -4.95
CA SER A 4 -29.83 11.60 -3.93
C SER A 4 -28.76 11.16 -2.92
N ARG A 5 -27.60 11.83 -2.88
CA ARG A 5 -26.43 11.49 -2.04
C ARG A 5 -25.80 10.12 -2.35
N ARG A 6 -26.11 9.50 -3.48
CA ARG A 6 -25.49 8.25 -3.92
C ARG A 6 -24.08 8.53 -4.44
N ALA A 7 -23.12 7.68 -4.07
CA ALA A 7 -21.76 7.80 -4.57
C ALA A 7 -21.71 7.44 -6.07
N ILE A 8 -20.82 8.10 -6.81
CA ILE A 8 -20.65 7.94 -8.26
C ILE A 8 -20.33 6.49 -8.67
N ILE A 9 -19.74 5.70 -7.76
CA ILE A 9 -19.33 4.32 -8.00
C ILE A 9 -20.51 3.36 -8.22
N TYR A 10 -21.72 3.78 -7.83
CA TYR A 10 -22.95 3.00 -8.02
C TYR A 10 -23.72 3.34 -9.29
N ASP A 11 -23.24 4.33 -10.05
CA ASP A 11 -23.73 4.62 -11.39
C ASP A 11 -22.77 3.94 -12.38
N ASP A 12 -23.29 3.04 -13.22
CA ASP A 12 -22.46 2.23 -14.10
C ASP A 12 -21.69 3.07 -15.12
N ILE A 13 -22.31 4.15 -15.62
CA ILE A 13 -21.73 5.04 -16.63
C ILE A 13 -20.69 5.93 -15.98
N LEU A 14 -21.02 6.58 -14.87
CA LEU A 14 -20.10 7.49 -14.19
C LEU A 14 -18.93 6.73 -13.55
N GLY A 15 -19.18 5.56 -12.95
CA GLY A 15 -18.14 4.71 -12.39
C GLY A 15 -17.13 4.26 -13.45
N ASP A 16 -17.61 3.82 -14.63
CA ASP A 16 -16.76 3.46 -15.77
C ASP A 16 -16.00 4.67 -16.33
N ALA A 17 -16.69 5.81 -16.53
CA ALA A 17 -16.10 7.04 -17.03
C ALA A 17 -14.98 7.54 -16.11
N VAL A 18 -15.17 7.46 -14.80
CA VAL A 18 -14.18 7.87 -13.80
C VAL A 18 -12.96 6.95 -13.81
N ALA A 19 -13.13 5.63 -13.87
CA ALA A 19 -12.01 4.70 -13.98
C ALA A 19 -11.18 4.96 -15.25
N LYS A 20 -11.82 5.17 -16.40
CA LYS A 20 -11.16 5.54 -17.67
C LYS A 20 -10.46 6.89 -17.60
N PHE A 21 -11.07 7.87 -16.93
CA PHE A 21 -10.44 9.17 -16.70
C PHE A 21 -9.17 9.03 -15.83
N LEU A 22 -9.25 8.27 -14.74
CA LEU A 22 -8.12 7.99 -13.85
C LEU A 22 -6.99 7.25 -14.59
N ARG A 23 -7.33 6.29 -15.45
CA ARG A 23 -6.38 5.63 -16.36
C ARG A 23 -5.61 6.65 -17.21
N LEU A 24 -6.33 7.55 -17.89
CA LEU A 24 -5.72 8.58 -18.74
C LEU A 24 -4.84 9.52 -17.93
N LYS A 25 -5.27 9.88 -16.71
CA LYS A 25 -4.52 10.72 -15.79
C LYS A 25 -3.24 10.05 -15.32
N ALA A 26 -3.29 8.79 -14.88
CA ALA A 26 -2.14 8.00 -14.47
C ALA A 26 -1.13 7.87 -15.62
N ALA A 27 -1.60 7.55 -16.83
CA ALA A 27 -0.76 7.48 -18.02
C ALA A 27 -0.08 8.81 -18.36
N TRP A 28 -0.80 9.93 -18.20
CA TRP A 28 -0.24 11.26 -18.42
C TRP A 28 0.80 11.62 -17.35
N GLN A 29 0.52 11.37 -16.07
CA GLN A 29 1.46 11.62 -14.98
C GLN A 29 2.73 10.78 -15.16
N GLU A 30 2.61 9.51 -15.51
CA GLU A 30 3.76 8.65 -15.79
C GLU A 30 4.59 9.15 -16.97
N ARG A 31 3.96 9.60 -18.07
CA ARG A 31 4.69 10.21 -19.20
C ARG A 31 5.53 11.41 -18.76
N ARG A 32 4.97 12.30 -17.93
CA ARG A 32 5.70 13.45 -17.39
C ARG A 32 6.84 13.05 -16.46
N LEU A 33 6.62 12.11 -15.55
CA LEU A 33 7.66 11.62 -14.65
C LEU A 33 8.79 10.91 -15.42
N ARG A 34 8.48 10.23 -16.53
CA ARG A 34 9.48 9.60 -17.41
C ARG A 34 10.40 10.57 -18.14
N GLU A 35 10.02 11.83 -18.28
CA GLU A 35 10.93 12.88 -18.78
C GLU A 35 12.08 13.13 -17.79
N VAL A 36 11.91 12.79 -16.51
CA VAL A 36 12.91 12.96 -15.43
C VAL A 36 13.59 11.64 -15.07
N CYS A 37 12.84 10.54 -14.94
CA CYS A 37 13.38 9.23 -14.58
C CYS A 37 12.67 8.10 -15.37
N PRO A 38 13.40 7.25 -16.11
CA PRO A 38 12.77 6.19 -16.93
C PRO A 38 12.10 5.08 -16.10
N ASN A 39 12.47 4.96 -14.82
CA ASN A 39 11.97 3.95 -13.88
C ASN A 39 10.96 4.59 -12.92
N THR A 40 9.77 4.88 -13.42
CA THR A 40 8.68 5.46 -12.64
C THR A 40 7.96 4.41 -11.80
N ILE A 41 7.48 4.86 -10.64
CA ILE A 41 6.52 4.13 -9.81
C ILE A 41 5.31 5.06 -9.64
N ILE A 42 4.11 4.55 -9.89
CA ILE A 42 2.86 5.27 -9.66
C ILE A 42 2.07 4.51 -8.59
N PHE A 43 1.74 5.18 -7.48
CA PHE A 43 0.84 4.65 -6.47
C PHE A 43 -0.59 5.14 -6.72
N VAL A 44 -1.55 4.23 -6.66
CA VAL A 44 -2.99 4.53 -6.58
C VAL A 44 -3.42 4.37 -5.13
N ASP A 45 -3.81 5.49 -4.51
CA ASP A 45 -4.27 5.51 -3.13
C ASP A 45 -5.76 5.18 -3.08
N GLU A 46 -6.13 4.10 -2.39
CA GLU A 46 -7.50 3.62 -2.25
C GLU A 46 -7.89 3.49 -0.77
N PRO A 47 -7.94 4.61 -0.01
CA PRO A 47 -8.30 4.57 1.40
C PRO A 47 -9.75 4.14 1.63
N TYR A 48 -10.63 4.25 0.63
CA TYR A 48 -12.03 3.84 0.75
C TYR A 48 -12.22 2.32 0.80
N MET A 49 -11.19 1.54 0.42
CA MET A 49 -11.21 0.08 0.55
C MET A 49 -11.43 -0.40 1.98
N VAL A 50 -11.14 0.43 3.00
CA VAL A 50 -11.46 0.14 4.41
C VAL A 50 -12.96 -0.09 4.63
N SER A 51 -13.82 0.49 3.79
CA SER A 51 -15.28 0.32 3.85
C SER A 51 -15.81 -0.88 3.05
N PHE A 52 -14.95 -1.54 2.28
CA PHE A 52 -15.33 -2.70 1.46
C PHE A 52 -15.80 -3.88 2.35
N GLY A 53 -16.87 -4.55 1.92
CA GLY A 53 -17.50 -5.63 2.70
C GLY A 53 -18.39 -5.16 3.86
N SER A 54 -18.50 -3.85 4.10
CA SER A 54 -19.48 -3.31 5.05
C SER A 54 -20.90 -3.34 4.46
N ALA A 55 -21.91 -3.37 5.33
CA ALA A 55 -23.33 -3.30 4.93
C ALA A 55 -23.69 -2.01 4.15
N PHE A 56 -22.82 -0.99 4.20
CA PHE A 56 -23.03 0.31 3.57
C PHE A 56 -22.38 0.43 2.19
N VAL A 57 -21.59 -0.56 1.77
CA VAL A 57 -20.90 -0.58 0.46
C VAL A 57 -21.24 -1.86 -0.29
N PRO A 58 -22.38 -1.92 -1.00
CA PRO A 58 -22.81 -3.09 -1.78
C PRO A 58 -22.08 -3.16 -3.13
N LEU A 59 -20.74 -3.18 -3.11
CA LEU A 59 -19.92 -3.41 -4.30
C LEU A 59 -19.43 -4.85 -4.32
N SER A 60 -19.52 -5.50 -5.48
CA SER A 60 -18.93 -6.83 -5.66
C SER A 60 -17.41 -6.74 -5.78
N ARG A 61 -16.72 -7.80 -5.37
CA ARG A 61 -15.27 -7.95 -5.54
C ARG A 61 -14.87 -7.73 -7.00
N GLU A 62 -15.60 -8.37 -7.93
CA GLU A 62 -15.30 -8.35 -9.37
C GLU A 62 -15.38 -6.92 -9.91
N ARG A 63 -16.35 -6.12 -9.46
CA ARG A 63 -16.49 -4.73 -9.87
C ARG A 63 -15.32 -3.89 -9.37
N VAL A 64 -14.91 -4.06 -8.11
CA VAL A 64 -13.76 -3.32 -7.55
C VAL A 64 -12.47 -3.68 -8.30
N VAL A 65 -12.18 -4.98 -8.48
CA VAL A 65 -11.01 -5.44 -9.23
C VAL A 65 -11.04 -4.88 -10.65
N SER A 66 -12.17 -4.97 -11.36
CA SER A 66 -12.30 -4.44 -12.73
C SER A 66 -12.03 -2.94 -12.82
N LEU A 67 -12.47 -2.14 -11.85
CA LEU A 67 -12.23 -0.70 -11.85
C LEU A 67 -10.75 -0.39 -11.57
N LEU A 68 -10.12 -1.09 -10.62
CA LEU A 68 -8.69 -0.95 -10.34
C LEU A 68 -7.84 -1.35 -11.54
N GLU A 69 -8.18 -2.46 -12.22
CA GLU A 69 -7.49 -2.89 -13.44
C GLU A 69 -7.59 -1.87 -14.57
N GLU A 70 -8.74 -1.21 -14.75
CA GLU A 70 -8.88 -0.15 -15.75
C GLU A 70 -7.89 1.00 -15.46
N VAL A 71 -7.75 1.41 -14.20
CA VAL A 71 -6.77 2.44 -13.81
C VAL A 71 -5.33 1.95 -14.01
N PHE A 72 -5.02 0.73 -13.55
CA PHE A 72 -3.70 0.10 -13.67
C PHE A 72 -3.28 -0.17 -15.11
N ALA A 73 -4.22 -0.29 -16.06
CA ALA A 73 -3.94 -0.38 -17.49
C ALA A 73 -3.38 0.92 -18.08
N GLY A 74 -3.37 2.03 -17.31
CA GLY A 74 -2.74 3.29 -17.68
C GLY A 74 -1.27 3.41 -17.23
N ILE A 75 -0.79 2.51 -16.37
CA ILE A 75 0.55 2.55 -15.79
C ILE A 75 1.40 1.49 -16.48
N SER A 76 2.51 1.89 -17.11
CA SER A 76 3.35 1.01 -17.92
C SER A 76 4.63 0.53 -17.23
N ARG A 77 5.04 1.20 -16.16
CA ARG A 77 6.13 0.80 -15.26
C ARG A 77 5.53 0.17 -14.00
N LEU A 78 6.12 0.44 -12.84
CA LEU A 78 5.68 -0.15 -11.58
C LEU A 78 4.41 0.54 -11.09
N LYS A 79 3.40 -0.26 -10.80
CA LYS A 79 2.15 0.17 -10.17
C LYS A 79 2.12 -0.26 -8.71
N GLY A 80 1.98 0.73 -7.85
CA GLY A 80 1.69 0.53 -6.44
C GLY A 80 0.22 0.76 -6.15
N VAL A 81 -0.29 0.10 -5.12
CA VAL A 81 -1.58 0.43 -4.51
C VAL A 81 -1.36 0.62 -3.01
N HIS A 82 -1.98 1.66 -2.44
CA HIS A 82 -1.89 1.95 -1.01
C HIS A 82 -3.28 1.96 -0.38
N CYS A 83 -3.40 1.31 0.79
CA CYS A 83 -4.56 1.44 1.66
C CYS A 83 -4.10 1.63 3.10
N CYS A 84 -4.58 2.70 3.73
CA CYS A 84 -4.13 3.13 5.07
C CYS A 84 -4.75 2.32 6.22
N GLY A 85 -5.65 1.37 5.95
CA GLY A 85 -6.39 0.67 6.98
C GLY A 85 -6.71 -0.79 6.63
N ASN A 86 -7.36 -1.48 7.57
CA ASN A 86 -7.78 -2.86 7.38
C ASN A 86 -8.84 -2.97 6.26
N THR A 87 -8.63 -3.88 5.32
CA THR A 87 -9.54 -4.17 4.22
C THR A 87 -9.51 -5.66 3.89
N ASP A 88 -10.35 -6.09 2.96
CA ASP A 88 -10.20 -7.39 2.31
C ASP A 88 -9.00 -7.36 1.34
N TRP A 89 -7.81 -7.66 1.87
CA TRP A 89 -6.56 -7.64 1.11
C TRP A 89 -6.56 -8.60 -0.07
N SER A 90 -7.40 -9.65 -0.04
CA SER A 90 -7.50 -10.57 -1.17
C SER A 90 -7.99 -9.89 -2.44
N VAL A 91 -8.70 -8.75 -2.34
CA VAL A 91 -9.12 -7.94 -3.50
C VAL A 91 -7.92 -7.28 -4.15
N LEU A 92 -7.09 -6.58 -3.36
CA LEU A 92 -5.92 -5.85 -3.87
C LEU A 92 -4.81 -6.79 -4.34
N LEU A 93 -4.62 -7.92 -3.65
CA LEU A 93 -3.64 -8.96 -4.01
C LEU A 93 -3.99 -9.72 -5.29
N ASP A 94 -5.24 -9.63 -5.76
CA ASP A 94 -5.70 -10.28 -7.00
C ASP A 94 -5.68 -9.33 -8.21
N THR A 95 -5.15 -8.10 -8.03
CA THR A 95 -4.93 -7.14 -9.10
C THR A 95 -3.56 -7.32 -9.76
N SER A 96 -3.31 -6.54 -10.81
CA SER A 96 -2.04 -6.43 -11.52
C SER A 96 -1.05 -5.47 -10.85
N ALA A 97 -1.29 -5.04 -9.61
CA ALA A 97 -0.34 -4.23 -8.85
C ALA A 97 1.02 -4.94 -8.70
N ASP A 98 2.11 -4.19 -8.78
CA ASP A 98 3.47 -4.69 -8.53
C ASP A 98 3.87 -4.48 -7.07
N ILE A 99 3.31 -3.45 -6.42
CA ILE A 99 3.64 -3.06 -5.05
C ILE A 99 2.36 -2.90 -4.22
N LEU A 100 2.24 -3.65 -3.13
CA LEU A 100 1.17 -3.47 -2.14
C LEU A 100 1.71 -2.68 -0.95
N SER A 101 1.16 -1.50 -0.69
CA SER A 101 1.50 -0.65 0.46
C SER A 101 0.37 -0.65 1.47
N PHE A 102 0.71 -0.93 2.73
CA PHE A 102 -0.26 -0.94 3.81
C PHE A 102 0.33 -0.40 5.11
N ASP A 103 -0.55 0.04 6.00
CA ASP A 103 -0.21 0.45 7.34
C ASP A 103 0.09 -0.78 8.21
N ALA A 104 1.35 -1.22 8.16
CA ALA A 104 1.87 -2.29 8.99
C ALA A 104 1.98 -1.88 10.47
N TYR A 105 2.17 -0.60 10.76
CA TYR A 105 2.27 -0.09 12.13
C TYR A 105 0.95 -0.28 12.89
N ASN A 106 -0.19 0.06 12.33
CA ASN A 106 -1.47 -0.07 13.02
C ASN A 106 -2.19 -1.39 12.72
N TYR A 107 -1.95 -1.99 11.55
CA TYR A 107 -2.70 -3.14 11.06
C TYR A 107 -1.82 -4.33 10.67
N ALA A 108 -0.67 -4.54 11.34
CA ALA A 108 0.29 -5.63 11.11
C ALA A 108 -0.36 -7.00 10.80
N GLN A 109 -1.36 -7.39 11.60
CA GLN A 109 -2.00 -8.70 11.49
C GLN A 109 -2.95 -8.82 10.28
N SER A 110 -3.47 -7.71 9.75
CA SER A 110 -4.52 -7.74 8.73
C SER A 110 -4.10 -8.48 7.46
N LEU A 111 -2.89 -8.23 6.96
CA LEU A 111 -2.37 -8.87 5.77
C LEU A 111 -2.01 -10.34 6.02
N SER A 112 -1.62 -10.70 7.25
CA SER A 112 -1.24 -12.08 7.62
C SER A 112 -2.40 -13.07 7.58
N LEU A 113 -3.64 -12.58 7.52
CA LEU A 113 -4.85 -13.38 7.34
C LEU A 113 -4.99 -13.93 5.92
N TYR A 114 -4.19 -13.44 4.96
CA TYR A 114 -4.23 -13.81 3.53
C TYR A 114 -2.92 -14.46 3.05
N PRO A 115 -2.42 -15.52 3.71
CA PRO A 115 -1.08 -16.04 3.43
C PRO A 115 -0.96 -16.64 2.02
N ALA A 116 -2.03 -17.21 1.47
CA ALA A 116 -2.01 -17.82 0.14
C ALA A 116 -1.92 -16.75 -0.96
N GLU A 117 -2.69 -15.68 -0.83
CA GLU A 117 -2.72 -14.53 -1.73
C GLU A 117 -1.39 -13.77 -1.68
N VAL A 118 -0.86 -13.55 -0.47
CA VAL A 118 0.47 -12.92 -0.29
C VAL A 118 1.57 -13.79 -0.91
N LYS A 119 1.51 -15.11 -0.73
CA LYS A 119 2.46 -16.02 -1.37
C LYS A 119 2.39 -15.94 -2.89
N LYS A 120 1.18 -16.02 -3.47
CA LYS A 120 0.94 -15.88 -4.92
C LYS A 120 1.51 -14.57 -5.44
N PHE A 121 1.26 -13.46 -4.73
CA PHE A 121 1.73 -12.14 -5.08
C PHE A 121 3.27 -12.06 -5.09
N LEU A 122 3.93 -12.56 -4.03
CA LEU A 122 5.40 -12.57 -3.95
C LEU A 122 6.04 -13.51 -4.98
N ASP A 123 5.47 -14.70 -5.20
CA ASP A 123 5.92 -15.63 -6.24
C ASP A 123 5.80 -15.00 -7.64
N GLY A 124 4.79 -14.15 -7.84
CA GLY A 124 4.58 -13.30 -9.02
C GLY A 124 5.56 -12.11 -9.15
N ARG A 125 6.58 -12.02 -8.29
CA ARG A 125 7.53 -10.90 -8.18
C ARG A 125 6.95 -9.60 -7.60
N GLY A 126 5.78 -9.67 -6.95
CA GLY A 126 5.22 -8.55 -6.21
C GLY A 126 6.11 -8.10 -5.05
N THR A 127 5.91 -6.87 -4.59
CA THR A 127 6.66 -6.23 -3.51
C THR A 127 5.71 -5.72 -2.43
N ILE A 128 6.05 -5.92 -1.16
CA ILE A 128 5.27 -5.38 -0.04
C ILE A 128 5.98 -4.14 0.51
N ALA A 129 5.27 -3.01 0.54
CA ALA A 129 5.68 -1.82 1.25
C ALA A 129 5.12 -1.87 2.68
N TRP A 130 6.02 -2.11 3.64
CA TRP A 130 5.75 -2.20 5.06
C TRP A 130 5.72 -0.79 5.65
N GLY A 131 4.51 -0.22 5.79
CA GLY A 131 4.27 1.06 6.44
C GLY A 131 4.49 0.97 7.95
N ILE A 132 5.74 0.93 8.38
CA ILE A 132 6.14 0.60 9.75
C ILE A 132 6.58 1.83 10.56
N ILE A 133 6.78 2.99 9.94
CA ILE A 133 7.07 4.23 10.69
C ILE A 133 5.75 4.95 10.98
N PRO A 134 5.41 5.24 12.25
CA PRO A 134 4.16 5.92 12.57
C PRO A 134 4.11 7.32 11.95
N SER A 135 2.89 7.74 11.60
CA SER A 135 2.59 9.05 11.00
C SER A 135 1.91 10.04 11.95
N ASP A 136 1.93 9.76 13.26
CA ASP A 136 1.45 10.63 14.34
C ASP A 136 2.56 10.91 15.37
N GLU A 137 2.55 12.12 15.94
CA GLU A 137 3.63 12.59 16.83
C GLU A 137 3.73 11.77 18.13
N GLU A 138 2.60 11.34 18.68
CA GLU A 138 2.57 10.61 19.95
C GLU A 138 3.27 9.25 19.82
N SER A 139 2.96 8.50 18.77
CA SER A 139 3.59 7.22 18.46
C SER A 139 5.05 7.40 18.06
N LEU A 140 5.33 8.39 17.20
CA LEU A 140 6.69 8.67 16.73
C LEU A 140 7.66 8.99 17.87
N ALA A 141 7.21 9.73 18.89
CA ALA A 141 8.02 10.07 20.06
C ALA A 141 8.38 8.85 20.93
N LYS A 142 7.61 7.76 20.84
CA LYS A 142 7.84 6.52 21.60
C LYS A 142 8.72 5.52 20.86
N GLU A 143 8.94 5.73 19.57
CA GLU A 143 9.63 4.77 18.72
C GLU A 143 11.14 5.03 18.60
N SER A 144 11.87 3.93 18.52
CA SER A 144 13.30 3.87 18.27
C SER A 144 13.56 2.92 17.11
N VAL A 145 14.75 2.98 16.51
CA VAL A 145 15.14 2.04 15.46
C VAL A 145 15.09 0.58 15.96
N ALA A 146 15.39 0.34 17.23
CA ALA A 146 15.38 -1.00 17.82
C ALA A 146 13.95 -1.55 17.97
N SER A 147 13.03 -0.75 18.51
CA SER A 147 11.62 -1.13 18.66
C SER A 147 10.94 -1.31 17.30
N LEU A 148 11.20 -0.42 16.34
CA LEU A 148 10.69 -0.55 14.98
C LEU A 148 11.23 -1.80 14.25
N GLN A 149 12.49 -2.17 14.50
CA GLN A 149 13.04 -3.42 13.97
C GLN A 149 12.30 -4.64 14.55
N GLU A 150 12.15 -4.70 15.88
CA GLU A 150 11.45 -5.80 16.55
C GLU A 150 10.02 -5.93 16.00
N ARG A 151 9.32 -4.80 15.90
CA ARG A 151 7.96 -4.75 15.37
C ARG A 151 7.84 -5.20 13.91
N LEU A 152 8.81 -4.83 13.06
CA LEU A 152 8.87 -5.29 11.67
C LEU A 152 9.08 -6.81 11.60
N GLU A 153 10.01 -7.35 12.39
CA GLU A 153 10.31 -8.78 12.45
C GLU A 153 9.10 -9.58 12.94
N GLU A 154 8.42 -9.09 13.97
CA GLU A 154 7.17 -9.67 14.49
C GLU A 154 6.05 -9.63 13.44
N THR A 155 5.93 -8.53 12.70
CA THR A 155 4.92 -8.39 11.62
C THR A 155 5.19 -9.38 10.48
N MET A 156 6.45 -9.66 10.16
CA MET A 156 6.83 -10.61 9.12
C MET A 156 6.75 -12.07 9.56
N ALA A 157 6.88 -12.35 10.86
CA ALA A 157 6.97 -13.71 11.40
C ALA A 157 5.80 -14.64 11.00
N PRO A 158 4.53 -14.22 10.99
CA PRO A 158 3.40 -15.07 10.57
C PRO A 158 3.54 -15.65 9.16
N PHE A 159 4.06 -14.88 8.21
CA PHE A 159 4.25 -15.32 6.82
C PHE A 159 5.31 -16.41 6.70
N THR A 160 6.33 -16.40 7.57
CA THR A 160 7.39 -17.42 7.59
C THR A 160 6.89 -18.81 8.00
N ARG A 161 5.77 -18.87 8.72
CA ARG A 161 5.09 -20.13 9.09
C ARG A 161 4.22 -20.68 7.95
N LYS A 162 4.15 -19.97 6.82
CA LYS A 162 3.24 -20.21 5.68
C LYS A 162 4.01 -20.29 4.35
N ASP A 163 5.20 -20.89 4.39
CA ASP A 163 6.06 -21.16 3.22
C ASP A 163 6.59 -19.92 2.48
N ILE A 164 6.60 -18.75 3.12
CA ILE A 164 7.28 -17.56 2.59
C ILE A 164 8.58 -17.36 3.37
N HIS A 165 9.72 -17.45 2.71
CA HIS A 165 11.00 -17.29 3.42
C HIS A 165 11.19 -15.85 3.92
N PHE A 166 11.69 -15.67 5.14
CA PHE A 166 11.96 -14.33 5.70
C PHE A 166 12.85 -13.47 4.78
N ARG A 167 13.89 -14.07 4.17
CA ARG A 167 14.74 -13.38 3.18
C ARG A 167 13.98 -12.92 1.93
N GLN A 168 12.91 -13.62 1.54
CA GLN A 168 12.06 -13.22 0.42
C GLN A 168 11.28 -11.94 0.77
N LEU A 169 10.67 -11.89 1.98
CA LEU A 169 9.97 -10.70 2.49
C LEU A 169 10.88 -9.47 2.54
N LEU A 170 12.16 -9.66 2.89
CA LEU A 170 13.14 -8.58 2.91
C LEU A 170 13.56 -8.13 1.51
N ARG A 171 13.81 -9.07 0.58
CA ARG A 171 14.24 -8.76 -0.79
C ARG A 171 13.13 -8.14 -1.62
N GLN A 172 11.88 -8.52 -1.35
CA GLN A 172 10.66 -7.99 -1.97
C GLN A 172 9.93 -7.05 -0.99
N GLY A 173 10.70 -6.36 -0.14
CA GLY A 173 10.20 -5.45 0.87
C GLY A 173 10.65 -4.02 0.62
N LEU A 174 9.73 -3.06 0.75
CA LEU A 174 10.02 -1.65 0.91
C LEU A 174 9.64 -1.24 2.33
N LEU A 175 10.39 -0.32 2.93
CA LEU A 175 9.99 0.30 4.19
C LEU A 175 9.42 1.67 3.88
N THR A 176 8.29 2.00 4.48
CA THR A 176 7.63 3.30 4.32
C THR A 176 7.09 3.78 5.68
N PRO A 177 6.68 5.04 5.79
CA PRO A 177 5.72 5.45 6.80
C PRO A 177 4.38 4.71 6.64
N SER A 178 3.61 4.63 7.71
CA SER A 178 2.27 4.01 7.76
C SER A 178 1.27 4.71 6.83
N CYS A 179 1.41 6.03 6.68
CA CYS A 179 0.62 6.88 5.79
C CYS A 179 1.43 8.13 5.42
N GLY A 180 0.82 9.10 4.73
CA GLY A 180 1.43 10.41 4.49
C GLY A 180 1.76 11.14 5.79
N LEU A 181 2.86 11.90 5.78
CA LEU A 181 3.34 12.66 6.95
C LEU A 181 2.61 14.01 7.14
N ALA A 182 1.61 14.31 6.32
CA ALA A 182 0.88 15.59 6.35
C ALA A 182 0.13 15.86 7.67
N ALA A 183 -0.08 14.82 8.50
CA ALA A 183 -0.72 14.95 9.80
C ALA A 183 0.26 15.41 10.91
N LEU A 184 1.57 15.34 10.67
CA LEU A 184 2.59 15.84 11.60
C LEU A 184 2.62 17.37 11.52
N ALA A 185 2.54 18.04 12.66
CA ALA A 185 2.36 19.49 12.70
C ALA A 185 3.66 20.25 12.42
N THR A 186 4.81 19.58 12.57
CA THR A 186 6.14 20.19 12.53
C THR A 186 7.04 19.55 11.47
N GLU A 187 7.94 20.36 10.92
CA GLU A 187 8.99 19.89 10.01
C GLU A 187 9.93 18.92 10.73
N GLU A 188 10.24 19.21 12.00
CA GLU A 188 11.07 18.39 12.86
C GLU A 188 10.48 16.99 13.07
N ALA A 189 9.18 16.87 13.30
CA ALA A 189 8.52 15.57 13.40
C ALA A 189 8.59 14.80 12.07
N SER A 190 8.36 15.49 10.94
CA SER A 190 8.45 14.87 9.61
C SER A 190 9.88 14.39 9.30
N ALA A 191 10.89 15.22 9.61
CA ALA A 191 12.30 14.88 9.48
C ALA A 191 12.64 13.66 10.36
N ARG A 192 12.18 13.65 11.60
CA ARG A 192 12.40 12.54 12.54
C ARG A 192 11.84 11.20 12.02
N ALA A 193 10.64 11.22 11.42
CA ALA A 193 10.06 10.03 10.81
C ALA A 193 10.92 9.50 9.65
N LEU A 194 11.43 10.39 8.79
CA LEU A 194 12.30 10.01 7.68
C LEU A 194 13.69 9.54 8.14
N GLU A 195 14.23 10.12 9.21
CA GLU A 195 15.47 9.65 9.84
C GLU A 195 15.32 8.23 10.39
N LEU A 196 14.26 7.97 11.17
CA LEU A 196 13.96 6.63 11.67
C LEU A 196 13.82 5.61 10.54
N LEU A 197 13.14 5.99 9.45
CA LEU A 197 13.01 5.16 8.27
C LEU A 197 14.37 4.79 7.67
N ALA A 198 15.24 5.79 7.47
CA ALA A 198 16.56 5.61 6.89
C ALA A 198 17.46 4.74 7.78
N GLU A 199 17.48 5.00 9.08
CA GLU A 199 18.26 4.25 10.07
C GLU A 199 17.78 2.79 10.19
N LEU A 200 16.46 2.57 10.24
CA LEU A 200 15.87 1.23 10.23
C LEU A 200 16.26 0.47 8.95
N SER A 201 16.13 1.12 7.80
CA SER A 201 16.49 0.54 6.50
C SER A 201 17.97 0.12 6.46
N ALA A 202 18.88 0.98 6.96
CA ALA A 202 20.30 0.66 7.06
C ALA A 202 20.59 -0.51 8.01
N ARG A 203 19.91 -0.56 9.17
CA ARG A 203 20.07 -1.62 10.16
C ARG A 203 19.57 -2.97 9.66
N ILE A 204 18.41 -3.02 9.01
CA ILE A 204 17.86 -4.24 8.41
C ILE A 204 18.78 -4.77 7.31
N ARG A 205 19.27 -3.89 6.41
CA ARG A 205 20.25 -4.28 5.40
C ARG A 205 21.49 -4.90 6.05
N LYS A 206 22.14 -4.18 6.97
CA LYS A 206 23.36 -4.66 7.65
C LYS A 206 23.19 -6.02 8.33
N ARG A 207 22.01 -6.31 8.89
CA ARG A 207 21.76 -7.55 9.63
C ARG A 207 21.43 -8.74 8.73
N TYR A 208 20.78 -8.53 7.59
CA TYR A 208 20.16 -9.62 6.82
C TYR A 208 20.57 -9.69 5.35
N ILE A 209 21.12 -8.62 4.77
CA ILE A 209 21.52 -8.51 3.36
C ILE A 209 23.03 -8.35 3.29
#